data_AF-A0A936CS02-F1
#
_entry.id   AF-A0A936CS02-F1
#
_cell.length_a   1.000
_cell.length_b   1.000
_cell.length_c   1.000
_cell.angle_alpha   90.00
_cell.angle_beta   90.00
_cell.angle_gamma   90.00
#
_symmetry.space_group_name_H-M   'P 1'
#
loop_
_entity.id
_entity.type
_entity.pdbx_description
1 polymer ?
#
loop_
_entity_poly.entity_id
_entity_poly.type
_entity_poly.pdbx_seq_one_letter_code
_entity_poly.pdbx_strand_id
1 'polypeptide(L)'
;MSGIDDVKRNLADWCAIAAERTTEAAKVTSRRYDRFALGREIERRYADLGALVHAGLNEGRLDVLDDPRVAALRAEVEDLEHERRQKEAEIDDIRRQSARRREPAAAAESDSANGSDGGVGGVGGEPGDRRPDFSD
;
A
#
# COMPACT_ATOMS: atom_id res chain seq x y z
N MET A 1 -29.73 -22.01 24.44
CA MET A 1 -28.36 -21.48 24.27
C MET A 1 -28.38 -20.05 24.78
N SER A 2 -27.36 -19.63 25.56
CA SER A 2 -27.39 -18.38 26.33
C SER A 2 -26.75 -17.24 25.54
N GLY A 3 -27.33 -16.04 25.55
CA GLY A 3 -26.80 -14.88 24.81
C GLY A 3 -25.38 -14.46 25.19
N ILE A 4 -24.88 -14.89 26.35
CA ILE A 4 -23.47 -14.73 26.76
C ILE A 4 -22.53 -15.53 25.85
N ASP A 5 -22.94 -16.70 25.37
CA ASP A 5 -22.12 -17.54 24.50
C ASP A 5 -22.00 -16.94 23.09
N ASP A 6 -23.05 -16.25 22.62
CA ASP A 6 -23.05 -15.52 21.35
C ASP A 6 -22.13 -14.29 21.40
N VAL A 7 -22.12 -13.54 22.52
CA VAL A 7 -21.20 -12.41 22.72
C VAL A 7 -19.74 -12.87 22.75
N LYS A 8 -19.45 -13.99 23.43
CA LYS A 8 -18.10 -14.55 23.49
C LYS A 8 -17.63 -15.02 22.12
N ARG A 9 -18.50 -15.67 21.33
CA ARG A 9 -18.20 -16.07 19.95
C ARG A 9 -17.90 -14.85 19.08
N ASN A 10 -18.77 -13.84 19.12
CA ASN A 10 -18.59 -12.62 18.37
C ASN A 10 -17.25 -11.93 18.73
N LEU A 11 -16.95 -11.75 20.01
CA LEU A 11 -15.67 -11.17 20.44
C LEU A 11 -14.45 -11.95 19.94
N ALA A 12 -14.51 -13.28 19.97
CA ALA A 12 -13.44 -14.13 19.44
C ALA A 12 -13.27 -13.93 17.92
N ASP A 13 -14.36 -13.81 17.18
CA ASP A 13 -14.36 -13.53 15.75
C ASP A 13 -13.76 -12.14 15.45
N TRP A 14 -14.11 -11.11 16.22
CA TRP A 14 -13.51 -9.77 16.12
C TRP A 14 -12.00 -9.80 16.37
N CYS A 15 -11.55 -10.51 17.41
CA CYS A 15 -10.13 -10.66 17.70
C CYS A 15 -9.38 -11.38 16.56
N ALA A 16 -9.99 -12.43 15.98
CA ALA A 16 -9.42 -13.14 14.84
C ALA A 16 -9.27 -12.23 13.60
N ILE A 17 -10.32 -11.46 13.27
CA ILE A 17 -10.30 -10.50 12.16
C ILE A 17 -9.24 -9.42 12.38
N ALA A 18 -9.13 -8.89 13.60
CA ALA A 18 -8.14 -7.87 13.93
C ALA A 18 -6.69 -8.41 13.80
N ALA A 19 -6.44 -9.65 14.24
CA ALA A 19 -5.14 -10.29 14.10
C ALA A 19 -4.77 -10.55 12.63
N GLU A 20 -5.72 -11.00 11.81
CA GLU A 20 -5.54 -11.20 10.37
C GLU A 20 -5.18 -9.88 9.68
N ARG A 21 -5.93 -8.80 9.96
CA ARG A 21 -5.67 -7.46 9.39
C ARG A 21 -4.29 -6.94 9.74
N THR A 22 -3.86 -7.08 10.99
CA THR A 22 -2.51 -6.66 11.42
C THR A 22 -1.44 -7.46 10.69
N THR A 23 -1.66 -8.76 10.50
CA THR A 23 -0.72 -9.63 9.76
C THR A 23 -0.63 -9.22 8.28
N GLU A 24 -1.75 -8.93 7.63
CA GLU A 24 -1.77 -8.44 6.25
C GLU A 24 -1.11 -7.07 6.12
N ALA A 25 -1.41 -6.14 7.03
CA ALA A 25 -0.79 -4.82 7.07
C ALA A 25 0.73 -4.90 7.23
N ALA A 26 1.21 -5.80 8.09
CA ALA A 26 2.64 -6.06 8.27
C ALA A 26 3.29 -6.59 6.98
N LYS A 27 2.66 -7.55 6.30
CA LYS A 27 3.14 -8.09 5.01
C LYS A 27 3.23 -6.99 3.94
N VAL A 28 2.16 -6.21 3.76
CA VAL A 28 2.13 -5.11 2.78
C VAL A 28 3.21 -4.08 3.11
N THR A 29 3.38 -3.74 4.38
CA THR A 29 4.37 -2.75 4.81
C THR A 29 5.79 -3.23 4.53
N SER A 30 6.12 -4.48 4.87
CA SER A 30 7.41 -5.08 4.54
C SER A 30 7.69 -5.02 3.03
N ARG A 31 6.74 -5.43 2.19
CA ARG A 31 6.92 -5.39 0.72
C ARG A 31 7.06 -3.96 0.17
N ARG A 32 6.40 -2.98 0.79
CA ARG A 32 6.58 -1.56 0.43
C ARG A 32 7.99 -1.06 0.76
N TYR A 33 8.55 -1.49 1.88
CA TYR A 33 9.95 -1.18 2.23
C TYR A 33 10.91 -1.80 1.22
N ASP A 34 10.73 -3.07 0.85
CA ASP A 34 11.55 -3.72 -0.18
C ASP A 34 11.47 -2.96 -1.51
N ARG A 35 10.25 -2.63 -1.96
CA ARG A 35 10.03 -1.84 -3.19
C ARG A 35 10.74 -0.48 -3.14
N PHE A 36 10.71 0.19 -1.99
CA PHE A 36 11.36 1.48 -1.81
C PHE A 36 12.89 1.36 -1.81
N ALA A 37 13.42 0.32 -1.17
CA ALA A 37 14.86 0.02 -1.17
C ALA A 37 15.36 -0.24 -2.60
N LEU A 38 14.63 -1.05 -3.38
CA LEU A 38 14.91 -1.29 -4.80
C LEU A 38 14.87 0.01 -5.61
N GLY A 39 13.90 0.90 -5.34
CA GLY A 39 13.83 2.21 -5.98
C GLY A 39 15.10 3.04 -5.76
N ARG A 40 15.60 3.11 -4.52
CA ARG A 40 16.85 3.80 -4.21
C ARG A 40 18.08 3.15 -4.84
N GLU A 41 18.09 1.83 -4.92
CA GLU A 41 19.17 1.09 -5.59
C GLU A 41 19.21 1.43 -7.09
N ILE A 42 18.06 1.43 -7.76
CA ILE A 42 17.93 1.84 -9.16
C ILE A 42 18.44 3.27 -9.36
N GLU A 43 18.03 4.21 -8.51
CA GLU A 43 18.52 5.60 -8.55
C GLU A 43 20.05 5.68 -8.44
N ARG A 44 20.65 4.88 -7.53
CA ARG A 44 22.10 4.81 -7.39
C ARG A 44 22.77 4.29 -8.66
N ARG A 45 22.24 3.22 -9.28
CA ARG A 45 22.81 2.67 -10.52
C ARG A 45 22.69 3.62 -11.70
N TYR A 46 21.61 4.39 -11.79
CA TYR A 46 21.52 5.47 -12.79
C TYR A 46 22.53 6.59 -12.54
N ALA A 47 22.80 6.95 -11.28
CA ALA A 47 23.83 7.92 -10.95
C ALA A 47 25.23 7.41 -11.35
N ASP A 48 25.55 6.15 -11.06
CA ASP A 48 26.82 5.52 -11.45
C ASP A 48 26.97 5.47 -12.99
N LEU A 49 25.89 5.11 -13.70
CA LEU A 49 25.84 5.10 -15.15
C LEU A 49 26.06 6.50 -15.73
N GLY A 50 25.37 7.50 -15.18
CA GLY A 50 25.52 8.90 -15.59
C GLY A 50 26.93 9.43 -15.36
N ALA A 51 27.53 9.10 -14.21
CA ALA A 51 28.92 9.47 -13.90
C ALA A 51 29.91 8.84 -14.88
N LEU A 52 29.72 7.55 -15.21
CA LEU A 52 30.55 6.83 -16.17
C LEU A 52 30.46 7.43 -17.57
N VAL A 53 29.24 7.71 -18.05
CA VAL A 53 29.02 8.33 -19.36
C VAL A 53 29.61 9.73 -19.41
N HIS A 54 29.37 10.54 -18.38
CA HIS A 54 29.90 11.90 -18.29
C HIS A 54 31.44 11.92 -18.27
N ALA A 55 32.08 11.00 -17.54
CA ALA A 55 33.53 10.87 -17.54
C ALA A 55 34.09 10.53 -18.94
N GLY A 56 33.49 9.56 -19.62
CA GLY A 56 33.90 9.19 -20.98
C GLY A 56 33.77 10.34 -21.98
N LEU A 57 32.67 11.12 -21.89
CA LEU A 57 32.48 12.31 -22.74
C LEU A 57 33.54 13.39 -22.47
N ASN A 58 33.91 13.62 -21.20
CA ASN A 58 34.97 14.56 -20.84
C ASN A 58 36.36 14.12 -21.35
N GLU A 59 36.58 12.82 -21.48
CA GLU A 59 37.78 12.24 -22.08
C GLU A 59 37.75 12.26 -23.62
N GLY A 60 36.67 12.75 -24.22
CA GLY A 60 36.49 12.79 -25.68
C GLY A 60 36.21 11.42 -26.31
N ARG A 61 35.85 10.41 -25.49
CA ARG A 61 35.44 9.11 -25.99
C ARG A 61 34.05 9.20 -26.61
N LEU A 62 33.92 8.68 -27.84
CA LEU A 62 32.64 8.58 -28.54
C LEU A 62 32.02 7.18 -28.46
N ASP A 63 32.81 6.19 -28.03
CA ASP A 63 32.46 4.76 -27.90
C ASP A 63 32.03 4.37 -26.47
N VAL A 64 31.61 5.36 -25.67
CA VAL A 64 31.32 5.14 -24.23
C VAL A 64 30.17 4.16 -24.02
N LEU A 65 29.24 4.08 -24.97
CA LEU A 65 28.11 3.14 -24.92
C LEU A 65 28.52 1.69 -25.16
N ASP A 66 29.66 1.45 -25.80
CA ASP A 66 30.22 0.12 -26.03
C ASP A 66 31.09 -0.34 -24.84
N ASP A 67 31.26 0.50 -23.82
CA ASP A 67 32.00 0.15 -22.61
C ASP A 67 31.28 -1.01 -21.87
N PRO A 68 31.96 -2.14 -21.59
CA PRO A 68 31.33 -3.27 -20.92
C PRO A 68 30.77 -2.91 -19.54
N ARG A 69 31.28 -1.86 -18.88
CA ARG A 69 30.75 -1.36 -17.61
C ARG A 69 29.39 -0.69 -17.77
N VAL A 70 29.17 0.04 -18.87
CA VAL A 70 27.86 0.62 -19.23
C VAL A 70 26.85 -0.51 -19.45
N ALA A 71 27.25 -1.55 -20.20
CA ALA A 71 26.40 -2.71 -20.44
C ALA A 71 26.04 -3.45 -19.15
N ALA A 72 27.01 -3.65 -18.24
CA ALA A 72 26.79 -4.28 -16.94
C ALA A 72 25.82 -3.48 -16.06
N LEU A 73 26.04 -2.16 -15.92
CA LEU A 73 25.15 -1.29 -15.14
C LEU A 73 23.72 -1.28 -15.69
N ARG A 74 23.57 -1.28 -17.02
CA ARG A 74 22.25 -1.39 -17.65
C ARG A 74 21.56 -2.71 -17.30
N ALA A 75 22.26 -3.84 -17.40
CA ALA A 75 21.71 -5.14 -17.05
C ALA A 75 21.27 -5.19 -15.57
N GLU A 76 22.09 -4.66 -14.66
CA GLU A 76 21.74 -4.57 -13.24
C GLU A 76 20.49 -3.71 -12.99
N VAL A 77 20.35 -2.58 -13.69
CA VAL A 77 19.13 -1.74 -13.62
C VAL A 77 17.91 -2.51 -14.09
N GLU A 78 18.01 -3.23 -15.21
CA GLU A 78 16.90 -4.03 -15.76
C GLU A 78 16.45 -5.14 -14.81
N ASP A 79 17.40 -5.81 -14.16
CA ASP A 79 17.13 -6.83 -13.14
C ASP A 79 16.42 -6.23 -11.93
N LEU A 80 16.92 -5.10 -11.41
CA LEU A 80 16.32 -4.39 -10.28
C LEU A 80 14.90 -3.88 -10.61
N GLU A 81 14.68 -3.38 -11.82
CA GLU A 81 13.35 -2.97 -12.28
C GLU A 81 12.40 -4.16 -12.39
N HIS A 82 12.90 -5.31 -12.87
CA HIS A 82 12.12 -6.54 -12.91
C HIS A 82 11.71 -6.97 -11.49
N GLU A 83 12.65 -7.01 -10.55
CA GLU A 83 12.36 -7.34 -9.16
C GLU A 83 11.37 -6.35 -8.54
N ARG A 84 11.55 -5.04 -8.77
CA ARG A 84 10.63 -4.00 -8.29
C ARG A 84 9.20 -4.23 -8.80
N ARG A 85 9.04 -4.56 -10.08
CA ARG A 85 7.74 -4.89 -10.68
C ARG A 85 7.11 -6.14 -10.05
N GLN A 86 7.92 -7.16 -9.75
CA GLN A 86 7.43 -8.34 -9.03
C GLN A 86 6.91 -7.96 -7.64
N LYS A 87 7.65 -7.17 -6.86
CA LYS A 87 7.20 -6.70 -5.53
C LYS A 87 5.91 -5.89 -5.60
N GLU A 88 5.74 -5.08 -6.64
CA GLU A 88 4.52 -4.32 -6.86
C GLU A 88 3.33 -5.23 -7.17
N ALA A 89 3.52 -6.21 -8.04
CA ALA A 89 2.49 -7.21 -8.34
C ALA A 89 2.08 -8.02 -7.10
N GLU A 90 3.02 -8.38 -6.23
CA GLU A 90 2.75 -9.05 -4.96
C GLU A 90 1.92 -8.19 -3.99
N ILE A 91 2.23 -6.89 -3.88
CA ILE A 91 1.45 -5.96 -3.04
C ILE A 91 0.01 -5.87 -3.53
N ASP A 92 -0.19 -5.77 -4.85
CA ASP A 92 -1.52 -5.70 -5.44
C ASP A 92 -2.26 -7.03 -5.32
N ASP A 93 -1.56 -8.15 -5.36
CA ASP A 93 -2.17 -9.45 -5.14
C ASP A 93 -2.67 -9.60 -3.70
N ILE A 94 -1.87 -9.23 -2.70
CA ILE A 94 -2.30 -9.22 -1.29
C ILE A 94 -3.55 -8.35 -1.14
N ARG A 95 -3.57 -7.15 -1.72
CA ARG A 95 -4.74 -6.26 -1.68
C ARG A 95 -5.99 -6.88 -2.30
N ARG A 96 -5.86 -7.54 -3.46
CA ARG A 96 -6.99 -8.22 -4.12
C ARG A 96 -7.49 -9.39 -3.29
N GLN A 97 -6.59 -10.19 -2.71
CA GLN A 97 -6.97 -11.29 -1.83
C GLN A 97 -7.73 -10.78 -0.59
N SER A 98 -7.23 -9.73 0.06
CA SER A 98 -7.91 -9.09 1.20
C SER A 98 -9.30 -8.55 0.82
N ALA A 99 -9.43 -7.94 -0.37
CA ALA A 99 -10.72 -7.44 -0.85
C ALA A 99 -11.74 -8.57 -1.07
N ARG A 100 -11.32 -9.68 -1.70
CA ARG A 100 -12.17 -10.86 -1.93
C ARG A 100 -12.64 -11.54 -0.64
N ARG A 101 -11.81 -11.57 0.41
CA ARG A 101 -12.20 -12.07 1.73
C ARG A 101 -13.26 -11.18 2.41
N ARG A 102 -13.38 -9.92 2.01
CA ARG A 102 -14.25 -8.91 2.64
C ARG A 102 -15.69 -8.92 2.12
N GLU A 103 -15.90 -9.25 0.84
CA GLU A 103 -17.24 -9.34 0.24
C GLU A 103 -18.22 -10.30 0.93
N PRO A 104 -17.84 -11.52 1.39
CA PRO A 104 -18.79 -12.41 2.06
C PRO A 104 -19.17 -11.96 3.48
N ALA A 105 -18.35 -11.14 4.16
CA ALA A 105 -18.62 -10.67 5.52
C ALA A 105 -19.56 -9.45 5.57
N ALA A 106 -19.46 -8.55 4.58
CA ALA A 106 -20.30 -7.36 4.51
C ALA A 106 -21.77 -7.68 4.20
N ALA A 107 -22.05 -8.77 3.47
CA ALA A 107 -23.41 -9.22 3.16
C ALA A 107 -24.12 -9.87 4.38
N ALA A 108 -23.37 -10.42 5.33
CA ALA A 108 -23.92 -11.00 6.55
C ALA A 108 -24.23 -9.95 7.65
N GLU A 109 -23.48 -8.85 7.68
CA GLU A 109 -23.71 -7.75 8.65
C GLU A 109 -24.93 -6.88 8.27
N SER A 110 -25.29 -6.76 6.99
CA SER A 110 -26.45 -5.98 6.55
C SER A 110 -27.81 -6.60 6.94
N ASP A 111 -27.85 -7.90 7.26
CA ASP A 111 -29.10 -8.60 7.60
C ASP A 111 -29.40 -8.59 9.12
N SER A 112 -28.41 -8.27 9.96
CA SER A 112 -28.58 -8.21 11.43
C SER A 112 -28.88 -6.79 11.97
N ALA A 113 -28.74 -5.74 11.16
CA ALA A 113 -28.93 -4.36 11.60
C ALA A 113 -30.36 -3.80 11.38
N ASN A 114 -31.29 -4.56 10.77
CA ASN A 114 -32.63 -4.07 10.42
C ASN A 114 -33.75 -4.46 11.43
N GLY A 115 -33.38 -4.79 12.67
CA GLY A 115 -34.31 -5.26 13.72
C GLY A 115 -34.24 -4.44 15.01
N SER A 116 -34.41 -3.12 14.94
CA SER A 116 -34.72 -2.30 16.14
C SER A 116 -35.37 -0.98 15.72
N ASP A 117 -36.57 -1.07 15.17
CA ASP A 117 -37.52 0.04 15.12
C ASP A 117 -37.98 0.36 16.54
N GLY A 118 -37.65 1.56 17.00
CA GLY A 118 -37.92 2.06 18.34
C GLY A 118 -37.68 3.56 18.34
N GLY A 119 -38.65 4.29 17.78
CA GLY A 119 -38.62 5.75 17.63
C GLY A 119 -38.67 6.54 18.95
N VAL A 120 -38.93 7.84 18.76
CA VAL A 120 -38.90 8.98 19.72
C VAL A 120 -37.52 9.65 19.70
N GLY A 121 -37.30 10.88 19.26
CA GLY A 121 -38.15 12.04 18.97
C GLY A 121 -37.31 13.29 19.30
N GLY A 122 -37.55 14.43 18.65
CA GLY A 122 -37.16 15.73 19.23
C GLY A 122 -36.10 16.56 18.51
N VAL A 123 -36.52 17.29 17.48
CA VAL A 123 -36.42 18.76 17.32
C VAL A 123 -35.10 19.47 17.71
N GLY A 124 -34.50 20.15 16.72
CA GLY A 124 -34.17 21.57 16.87
C GLY A 124 -32.72 21.98 16.59
N GLY A 125 -32.55 22.93 15.67
CA GLY A 125 -31.42 23.89 15.71
C GLY A 125 -30.57 23.95 14.45
N GLU A 126 -31.03 24.74 13.48
CA GLU A 126 -30.27 25.26 12.34
C GLU A 126 -29.30 26.40 12.79
N PRO A 127 -28.54 27.06 11.89
CA PRO A 127 -27.10 26.90 11.69
C PRO A 127 -26.24 28.05 12.27
N GLY A 128 -24.99 27.76 12.62
CA GLY A 128 -24.01 28.72 13.13
C GLY A 128 -22.82 28.89 12.18
N ASP A 129 -23.03 29.74 11.18
CA ASP A 129 -22.02 30.31 10.30
C ASP A 129 -20.93 31.08 11.09
N ARG A 130 -19.65 30.82 10.82
CA ARG A 130 -18.50 31.69 11.15
C ARG A 130 -17.20 31.14 10.55
N ARG A 131 -16.90 31.54 9.31
CA ARG A 131 -15.53 31.59 8.79
C ARG A 131 -14.85 32.86 9.29
N PRO A 132 -13.66 32.81 9.91
CA PRO A 132 -12.78 33.96 9.95
C PRO A 132 -11.98 34.04 8.65
N ASP A 133 -12.14 35.19 8.01
CA ASP A 133 -11.38 35.73 6.91
C ASP A 133 -9.91 35.94 7.33
N PHE A 134 -8.95 35.45 6.54
CA PHE A 134 -7.55 35.85 6.64
C PHE A 134 -7.09 36.24 5.23
N SER A 135 -7.12 37.55 5.00
CA SER A 135 -6.51 38.21 3.84
C SER A 135 -5.19 38.87 4.27
N ASP A 136 -4.18 38.68 3.42
CA ASP A 136 -2.85 39.30 3.27
C ASP A 136 -1.85 39.31 4.45
#